data_AF-B3QZV9-F1
#
_entry.id   AF-B3QZV9-F1
#
_cell.length_a   1.000
_cell.length_b   1.000
_cell.length_c   1.000
_cell.angle_alpha   90.00
_cell.angle_beta   90.00
_cell.angle_gamma   90.00
#
_symmetry.space_group_name_H-M   'P 1'
#
loop_
_entity.id
_entity.type
_entity.pdbx_description
1 polymer ?
#
loop_
_entity_poly.entity_id
_entity_poly.type
_entity_poly.pdbx_seq_one_letter_code
_entity_poly.pdbx_strand_id
1 'polypeptide(L)'
;MKLNNLQKTAASASLVSFAIVLDIFWTLTFSWNTIGSGTIFKISVLPLILIGFIFGFKYGLLSCILFNFYHLQKASFFTLKVWLDLFNINSTCSIFIYLLDYTLPDLSYSISGLFYLPDFNNNNHFKKICLALFLIFSLKAIFHILSGYLFWINLTLTPEVISKFPNFFRKLLDHKHYLIFSIIYNFIPTITTGLLNGVIFYFLNNKFRFKLF
;
A
#
# COMPACT_ATOMS: atom_id res chain seq x y z
N MET A 1 -8.00 -4.69 30.24
CA MET A 1 -9.42 -5.17 30.18
C MET A 1 -9.70 -5.75 28.80
N LYS A 2 -10.36 -6.92 28.64
CA LYS A 2 -10.66 -7.47 27.29
C LYS A 2 -11.75 -6.63 26.62
N LEU A 3 -11.43 -6.01 25.48
CA LEU A 3 -12.41 -5.21 24.71
C LEU A 3 -13.53 -6.11 24.16
N ASN A 4 -14.77 -5.66 24.28
CA ASN A 4 -15.92 -6.31 23.66
C ASN A 4 -15.94 -6.07 22.13
N ASN A 5 -16.82 -6.76 21.41
CA ASN A 5 -16.88 -6.64 19.94
C ASN A 5 -17.27 -5.22 19.48
N LEU A 6 -18.15 -4.53 20.19
CA LEU A 6 -18.54 -3.16 19.86
C LEU A 6 -17.35 -2.19 19.96
N GLN A 7 -16.58 -2.29 21.04
CA GLN A 7 -15.38 -1.48 21.27
C GLN A 7 -14.31 -1.75 20.22
N LYS A 8 -14.09 -3.02 19.85
CA LYS A 8 -13.15 -3.39 18.77
C LYS A 8 -13.56 -2.80 17.42
N THR A 9 -14.86 -2.85 17.10
CA THR A 9 -15.39 -2.25 15.88
C THR A 9 -15.22 -0.72 15.88
N ALA A 10 -15.57 -0.05 16.98
CA ALA A 10 -15.41 1.40 17.10
C ALA A 10 -13.95 1.85 16.99
N ALA A 11 -13.03 1.13 17.65
CA ALA A 11 -11.60 1.41 17.56
C ALA A 11 -11.05 1.15 16.15
N SER A 12 -11.46 0.06 15.50
CA SER A 12 -11.06 -0.24 14.12
C SER A 12 -11.56 0.82 13.15
N ALA A 13 -12.82 1.25 13.26
CA ALA A 13 -13.39 2.31 12.43
C ALA A 13 -12.67 3.66 12.62
N SER A 14 -12.29 3.98 13.86
CA SER A 14 -11.51 5.18 14.16
C SER A 14 -10.12 5.14 13.51
N LEU A 15 -9.45 3.99 13.57
CA LEU A 15 -8.14 3.78 12.93
C LEU A 15 -8.22 3.79 11.40
N VAL A 16 -9.29 3.24 10.80
CA VAL A 16 -9.54 3.36 9.35
C VAL A 16 -9.75 4.81 8.96
N SER A 17 -10.55 5.56 9.72
CA SER A 17 -10.76 6.99 9.47
C SER A 17 -9.45 7.77 9.55
N PHE A 18 -8.61 7.44 10.53
CA PHE A 18 -7.27 8.02 10.63
C PHE A 18 -6.35 7.64 9.46
N ALA A 19 -6.40 6.39 8.98
CA ALA A 19 -5.68 5.96 7.78
C ALA A 19 -6.10 6.76 6.54
N ILE A 20 -7.39 7.02 6.36
CA ILE A 20 -7.93 7.84 5.27
C ILE A 20 -7.41 9.28 5.37
N VAL A 21 -7.51 9.90 6.55
CA VAL A 21 -7.00 11.27 6.77
C VAL A 21 -5.50 11.35 6.49
N LEU A 22 -4.73 10.38 6.97
CA LEU A 22 -3.30 10.27 6.67
C LEU A 22 -3.04 10.13 5.17
N ASP A 23 -3.84 9.34 4.45
CA ASP A 23 -3.66 9.16 3.00
C ASP A 23 -3.94 10.45 2.23
N ILE A 24 -5.00 11.17 2.59
CA ILE A 24 -5.33 12.47 2.00
C ILE A 24 -4.21 13.47 2.27
N PHE A 25 -3.82 13.64 3.54
CA PHE A 25 -2.76 14.56 3.93
C PHE A 25 -1.46 14.24 3.19
N TRP A 26 -1.06 12.97 3.18
CA TRP A 26 0.16 12.51 2.54
C TRP A 26 0.18 12.75 1.04
N THR A 27 -0.95 12.51 0.38
CA THR A 27 -1.09 12.75 -1.06
C THR A 27 -0.97 14.24 -1.38
N LEU A 28 -1.50 15.13 -0.55
CA LEU A 28 -1.44 16.58 -0.77
C LEU A 28 -0.04 17.16 -0.51
N THR A 29 0.73 16.60 0.43
CA THR A 29 2.02 17.17 0.83
C THR A 29 3.22 16.56 0.13
N PHE A 30 3.17 15.27 -0.22
CA PHE A 30 4.33 14.51 -0.71
C PHE A 30 4.10 13.85 -2.08
N SER A 31 3.09 14.27 -2.86
CA SER A 31 2.96 13.79 -4.23
C SER A 31 4.15 14.23 -5.07
N TRP A 32 4.87 13.28 -5.64
CA TRP A 32 5.82 13.57 -6.70
C TRP A 32 5.06 13.75 -8.01
N ASN A 33 5.24 14.91 -8.66
CA ASN A 33 4.76 15.20 -10.01
C ASN A 33 5.63 14.52 -11.08
N THR A 34 6.09 13.29 -10.84
CA THR A 34 6.69 12.45 -11.88
C THR A 34 5.60 11.64 -12.57
N ILE A 35 5.79 11.30 -13.84
CA ILE A 35 4.84 10.46 -14.56
C ILE A 35 4.68 9.14 -13.81
N GLY A 36 3.43 8.80 -13.51
CA GLY A 36 3.08 7.76 -12.55
C GLY A 36 2.92 8.41 -11.19
N SER A 37 1.69 8.79 -10.89
CA SER A 37 1.21 9.47 -9.67
C SER A 37 1.44 8.63 -8.41
N GLY A 38 2.70 8.37 -8.09
CA GLY A 38 3.16 7.57 -6.97
C GLY A 38 3.74 8.45 -5.88
N THR A 39 3.61 7.99 -4.64
CA THR A 39 4.34 8.53 -3.50
C THR A 39 5.50 7.59 -3.22
N ILE A 40 6.69 8.13 -2.91
CA ILE A 40 7.87 7.30 -2.63
C ILE A 40 7.62 6.39 -1.42
N PHE A 41 6.82 6.82 -0.45
CA PHE A 41 6.44 6.00 0.68
C PHE A 41 5.03 6.38 1.15
N LYS A 42 4.37 5.51 1.91
CA LYS A 42 3.04 5.78 2.49
C LYS A 42 2.98 5.47 3.99
N ILE A 43 2.59 6.45 4.79
CA ILE A 43 2.35 6.27 6.24
C ILE A 43 0.91 5.82 6.53
N SER A 44 -0.02 6.11 5.63
CA SER A 44 -1.46 5.81 5.78
C SER A 44 -1.79 4.33 5.98
N VAL A 45 -0.87 3.41 5.64
CA VAL A 45 -1.05 1.96 5.79
C VAL A 45 -0.82 1.49 7.23
N LEU A 46 -0.14 2.30 8.05
CA LEU A 46 0.23 1.94 9.41
C LEU A 46 -0.98 1.59 10.29
N PRO A 47 -2.06 2.40 10.35
CA PRO A 47 -3.22 2.06 11.16
C PRO A 47 -3.89 0.78 10.71
N LEU A 48 -3.91 0.47 9.41
CA LEU A 48 -4.52 -0.75 8.87
C LEU A 48 -3.78 -2.02 9.34
N ILE A 49 -2.44 -1.99 9.27
CA ILE A 49 -1.58 -3.06 9.77
C ILE A 49 -1.73 -3.20 11.30
N LEU A 50 -1.83 -2.07 12.01
CA LEU A 50 -2.01 -2.06 13.46
C LEU A 50 -3.35 -2.69 13.89
N ILE A 51 -4.44 -2.43 13.17
CA ILE A 51 -5.75 -3.07 13.43
C ILE A 51 -5.60 -4.60 13.36
N GLY A 52 -4.91 -5.13 12.35
CA GLY A 52 -4.67 -6.56 12.24
C GLY A 52 -3.92 -7.12 13.44
N PHE A 53 -2.80 -6.49 13.83
CA PHE A 53 -2.05 -6.94 15.01
C PHE A 53 -2.87 -6.85 16.31
N ILE A 54 -3.64 -5.78 16.55
CA ILE A 54 -4.32 -5.54 17.83
C ILE A 54 -5.69 -6.23 17.93
N PHE A 55 -6.42 -6.40 16.82
CA PHE A 55 -7.79 -6.91 16.81
C PHE A 55 -7.96 -8.23 16.05
N GLY A 56 -6.96 -8.65 15.29
CA GLY A 56 -6.91 -9.93 14.57
C GLY A 56 -7.42 -9.85 13.14
N PHE A 57 -7.30 -10.97 12.41
CA PHE A 57 -7.57 -11.04 10.97
C PHE A 57 -8.97 -10.55 10.57
N LYS A 58 -10.02 -10.91 11.32
CA LYS A 58 -11.40 -10.50 11.02
C LYS A 58 -11.55 -8.98 10.93
N TYR A 59 -11.05 -8.26 11.93
CA TYR A 59 -11.17 -6.80 11.98
C TYR A 59 -10.18 -6.12 11.03
N GLY A 60 -8.99 -6.69 10.85
CA GLY A 60 -8.02 -6.25 9.85
C GLY A 60 -8.57 -6.33 8.42
N LEU A 61 -9.19 -7.46 8.04
CA LEU A 61 -9.77 -7.65 6.72
C LEU A 61 -10.93 -6.68 6.45
N LEU A 62 -11.88 -6.56 7.37
CA LEU A 62 -13.00 -5.61 7.23
C LEU A 62 -12.51 -4.17 7.08
N SER A 63 -11.49 -3.79 7.86
CA SER A 63 -10.89 -2.46 7.80
C SER A 63 -10.18 -2.21 6.47
N CYS A 64 -9.46 -3.20 5.93
CA CYS A 64 -8.82 -3.12 4.63
C CYS A 64 -9.85 -3.05 3.49
N ILE A 65 -10.98 -3.75 3.59
CA ILE A 65 -12.09 -3.64 2.62
C ILE A 65 -12.67 -2.22 2.61
N LEU A 66 -12.95 -1.66 3.79
CA LEU A 66 -13.47 -0.29 3.90
C LEU A 66 -12.49 0.74 3.33
N PHE A 67 -11.21 0.60 3.66
CA PHE A 67 -10.16 1.45 3.12
C PHE A 67 -10.01 1.29 1.60
N ASN A 68 -10.14 0.06 1.08
CA ASN A 68 -10.07 -0.20 -0.34
C ASN A 68 -11.22 0.47 -1.11
N PHE A 69 -12.45 0.50 -0.58
CA PHE A 69 -13.54 1.26 -1.22
C PHE A 69 -13.20 2.75 -1.36
N TYR A 70 -12.61 3.35 -0.32
CA TYR A 70 -12.10 4.72 -0.40
C TYR A 70 -11.02 4.87 -1.48
N HIS A 71 -10.04 3.96 -1.54
CA HIS A 71 -8.98 4.00 -2.53
C HIS A 71 -9.49 3.83 -3.97
N LEU A 72 -10.45 2.91 -4.19
CA LEU A 72 -11.10 2.71 -5.50
C LEU A 72 -11.91 3.94 -5.92
N GLN A 73 -12.62 4.57 -4.98
CA GLN A 73 -13.31 5.84 -5.23
C GLN A 73 -12.29 6.92 -5.64
N LYS A 74 -11.21 7.08 -4.88
CA LYS A 74 -10.15 8.05 -5.22
C LYS A 74 -9.55 7.77 -6.61
N ALA A 75 -9.25 6.51 -6.91
CA ALA A 75 -8.68 6.11 -8.20
C ALA A 75 -9.63 6.37 -9.37
N SER A 76 -10.89 5.98 -9.23
CA SER A 76 -11.90 6.13 -10.29
C SER A 76 -12.27 7.60 -10.56
N PHE A 77 -12.29 8.45 -9.54
CA PHE A 77 -12.65 9.87 -9.70
C PHE A 77 -11.50 10.76 -10.14
N PHE A 78 -10.26 10.54 -9.67
CA PHE A 78 -9.18 11.52 -9.85
C PHE A 78 -8.10 11.15 -10.87
N THR A 79 -7.81 9.87 -11.09
CA THR A 79 -6.61 9.50 -11.84
C THR A 79 -6.93 8.46 -12.91
N LEU A 80 -7.42 7.29 -12.52
CA LEU A 80 -7.45 6.15 -13.41
C LEU A 80 -8.46 6.31 -14.54
N LYS A 81 -9.64 6.88 -14.30
CA LYS A 81 -10.62 7.11 -15.37
C LYS A 81 -10.08 8.05 -16.45
N VAL A 82 -9.42 9.14 -16.06
CA VAL A 82 -8.80 10.08 -16.99
C VAL A 82 -7.71 9.39 -17.81
N TRP A 83 -6.86 8.58 -17.18
CA TRP A 83 -5.82 7.82 -17.89
C TRP A 83 -6.40 6.71 -18.79
N LEU A 84 -7.46 6.01 -18.37
CA LEU A 84 -8.14 4.99 -19.18
C LEU A 84 -8.80 5.60 -20.42
N ASP A 85 -9.45 6.74 -20.24
CA ASP A 85 -10.13 7.48 -21.32
C ASP A 85 -9.10 8.09 -22.29
N LEU A 86 -7.99 8.66 -21.79
CA LEU A 86 -6.92 9.24 -22.62
C LEU A 86 -6.18 8.21 -23.46
N PHE A 87 -6.04 6.98 -22.96
CA PHE A 87 -5.23 5.93 -23.61
C PHE A 87 -6.07 4.81 -24.24
N ASN A 88 -7.40 4.97 -24.34
CA ASN A 88 -8.33 3.99 -24.91
C ASN A 88 -8.13 2.56 -24.36
N ILE A 89 -7.90 2.45 -23.05
CA ILE A 89 -7.62 1.16 -22.41
C ILE A 89 -8.92 0.35 -22.36
N ASN A 90 -8.86 -0.90 -22.81
CA ASN A 90 -9.99 -1.82 -22.78
C ASN A 90 -10.53 -2.00 -21.35
N SER A 91 -11.85 -2.02 -21.18
CA SER A 91 -12.52 -2.16 -19.88
C SER A 91 -12.07 -3.38 -19.08
N THR A 92 -11.70 -4.47 -19.76
CA THR A 92 -11.13 -5.67 -19.14
C THR A 92 -9.77 -5.40 -18.49
N CYS A 93 -8.90 -4.64 -19.15
CA CYS A 93 -7.61 -4.23 -18.60
C CYS A 93 -7.80 -3.33 -17.37
N SER A 94 -8.79 -2.43 -17.40
CA SER A 94 -9.13 -1.56 -16.26
C SER A 94 -9.44 -2.35 -15.00
N ILE A 95 -10.21 -3.44 -15.12
CA ILE A 95 -10.56 -4.31 -13.97
C ILE A 95 -9.30 -4.93 -13.36
N PHE A 96 -8.37 -5.42 -14.19
CA PHE A 96 -7.13 -5.99 -13.69
C PHE A 96 -6.21 -4.95 -13.05
N ILE A 97 -6.19 -3.72 -13.58
CA ILE A 97 -5.46 -2.62 -12.95
C ILE A 97 -6.06 -2.28 -11.58
N TYR A 98 -7.39 -2.15 -11.47
CA TYR A 98 -8.04 -1.93 -10.17
C TYR A 98 -7.73 -3.05 -9.17
N LEU A 99 -7.75 -4.30 -9.64
CA LEU A 99 -7.47 -5.46 -8.81
C LEU A 99 -6.01 -5.48 -8.33
N LEU A 100 -5.04 -5.27 -9.22
CA LEU A 100 -3.61 -5.42 -8.92
C LEU A 100 -2.98 -4.17 -8.29
N ASP A 101 -3.47 -2.97 -8.59
CA ASP A 101 -2.90 -1.74 -8.02
C ASP A 101 -3.62 -1.24 -6.77
N TYR A 102 -4.86 -1.66 -6.52
CA TYR A 102 -5.66 -1.18 -5.39
C TYR A 102 -6.13 -2.32 -4.51
N THR A 103 -7.00 -3.19 -5.03
CA THR A 103 -7.69 -4.20 -4.21
C THR A 103 -6.74 -5.17 -3.52
N LEU A 104 -5.92 -5.91 -4.28
CA LEU A 104 -5.04 -6.91 -3.71
C LEU A 104 -3.94 -6.30 -2.83
N PRO A 105 -3.29 -5.17 -3.21
CA PRO A 105 -2.39 -4.46 -2.31
C PRO A 105 -3.03 -4.02 -0.99
N ASP A 106 -4.23 -3.44 -1.02
CA ASP A 106 -4.90 -2.96 0.20
C ASP A 106 -5.33 -4.12 1.10
N LEU A 107 -5.85 -5.21 0.52
CA LEU A 107 -6.22 -6.39 1.29
C LEU A 107 -5.01 -7.10 1.89
N SER A 108 -3.82 -6.98 1.29
CA SER A 108 -2.60 -7.62 1.81
C SER A 108 -2.27 -7.16 3.24
N TYR A 109 -2.59 -5.92 3.62
CA TYR A 109 -2.34 -5.41 4.99
C TYR A 109 -3.07 -6.23 6.06
N SER A 110 -4.18 -6.90 5.71
CA SER A 110 -4.93 -7.76 6.63
C SER A 110 -4.15 -8.99 7.12
N ILE A 111 -3.10 -9.40 6.39
CA ILE A 111 -2.21 -10.51 6.76
C ILE A 111 -1.57 -10.29 8.13
N SER A 112 -1.36 -9.04 8.54
CA SER A 112 -0.93 -8.68 9.90
C SER A 112 -1.80 -9.31 10.98
N GLY A 113 -3.10 -9.50 10.73
CA GLY A 113 -4.02 -10.13 11.67
C GLY A 113 -3.88 -11.64 11.81
N LEU A 114 -3.17 -12.32 10.91
CA LEU A 114 -2.74 -13.71 11.12
C LEU A 114 -1.63 -13.79 12.18
N PHE A 115 -0.93 -12.68 12.41
CA PHE A 115 0.10 -12.52 13.43
C PHE A 115 -0.42 -11.80 14.66
N TYR A 116 -1.71 -11.95 14.99
CA TYR A 116 -2.39 -11.30 16.13
C TYR A 116 -1.53 -11.26 17.41
N LEU A 117 -1.39 -10.06 17.96
CA LEU A 117 -0.56 -9.72 19.10
C LEU A 117 -1.44 -9.15 20.22
N PRO A 118 -2.06 -10.00 21.06
CA PRO A 118 -2.92 -9.53 22.14
C PRO A 118 -2.20 -8.63 23.14
N ASP A 119 -0.89 -8.86 23.33
CA ASP A 119 0.00 -8.05 24.16
C ASP A 119 1.10 -7.41 23.31
N PHE A 120 0.77 -6.35 22.58
CA PHE A 120 1.67 -5.70 21.61
C PHE A 120 3.04 -5.26 22.18
N ASN A 121 3.20 -5.19 23.51
CA ASN A 121 4.40 -4.72 24.21
C ASN A 121 5.48 -5.79 24.46
N ASN A 122 5.26 -7.03 24.04
CA ASN A 122 6.24 -8.08 24.27
C ASN A 122 7.35 -8.01 23.20
N ASN A 123 8.60 -7.81 23.62
CA ASN A 123 9.78 -7.77 22.74
C ASN A 123 9.91 -9.01 21.83
N ASN A 124 9.35 -10.15 22.24
CA ASN A 124 9.34 -11.37 21.41
C ASN A 124 8.45 -11.25 20.15
N HIS A 125 7.61 -10.22 20.06
CA HIS A 125 6.74 -9.98 18.91
C HIS A 125 7.42 -9.29 17.74
N PHE A 126 8.60 -8.69 17.94
CA PHE A 126 9.30 -8.01 16.85
C PHE A 126 9.56 -8.93 15.65
N LYS A 127 9.94 -10.19 15.90
CA LYS A 127 10.11 -11.19 14.82
C LYS A 127 8.81 -11.42 14.04
N LYS A 128 7.66 -11.48 14.73
CA LYS A 128 6.33 -11.65 14.09
C LYS A 128 5.96 -10.41 13.26
N ILE A 129 6.23 -9.22 13.78
CA ILE A 129 5.99 -7.96 13.07
C ILE A 129 6.85 -7.92 11.80
N CYS A 130 8.15 -8.19 11.89
CA CYS A 130 9.04 -8.22 10.74
C CYS A 130 8.59 -9.23 9.68
N LEU A 131 8.20 -10.44 10.11
CA LEU A 131 7.69 -11.46 9.20
C LEU A 131 6.39 -11.04 8.51
N ALA A 132 5.45 -10.47 9.26
CA ALA A 132 4.19 -9.95 8.71
C ALA A 132 4.45 -8.83 7.69
N LEU A 133 5.29 -7.85 8.03
CA LEU A 133 5.65 -6.76 7.12
C LEU A 133 6.34 -7.30 5.86
N PHE A 134 7.29 -8.23 6.01
CA PHE A 134 7.95 -8.86 4.88
C PHE A 134 6.94 -9.53 3.93
N LEU A 135 5.99 -10.30 4.46
CA LEU A 135 4.95 -10.94 3.65
C LEU A 135 4.04 -9.93 2.95
N ILE A 136 3.55 -8.93 3.69
CA ILE A 136 2.68 -7.86 3.18
C ILE A 136 3.36 -7.13 2.01
N PHE A 137 4.58 -6.64 2.22
CA PHE A 137 5.27 -5.84 1.22
C PHE A 137 5.82 -6.67 0.06
N SER A 138 6.12 -7.95 0.27
CA SER A 138 6.45 -8.87 -0.83
C SER A 138 5.25 -9.10 -1.74
N LEU A 139 4.07 -9.39 -1.19
CA LEU A 139 2.84 -9.56 -1.98
C LEU A 139 2.48 -8.29 -2.73
N LYS A 140 2.53 -7.14 -2.04
CA LYS A 140 2.30 -5.84 -2.65
C LYS A 140 3.25 -5.57 -3.81
N ALA A 141 4.54 -5.87 -3.65
CA ALA A 141 5.53 -5.71 -4.72
C ALA A 141 5.17 -6.59 -5.92
N ILE A 142 4.80 -7.86 -5.70
CA ILE A 142 4.39 -8.78 -6.77
C ILE A 142 3.21 -8.19 -7.56
N PHE A 143 2.15 -7.71 -6.87
CA PHE A 143 0.98 -7.16 -7.56
C PHE A 143 1.30 -5.92 -8.38
N HIS A 144 2.06 -4.97 -7.84
CA HIS A 144 2.46 -3.77 -8.59
C HIS A 144 3.43 -4.05 -9.72
N ILE A 145 4.36 -5.00 -9.56
CA ILE A 145 5.29 -5.40 -10.64
C ILE A 145 4.52 -6.06 -11.79
N LEU A 146 3.55 -6.93 -11.47
CA LEU A 146 2.67 -7.54 -12.47
C LEU A 146 1.82 -6.48 -13.17
N SER A 147 1.19 -5.57 -12.43
CA SER A 147 0.42 -4.47 -13.02
C SER A 147 1.29 -3.59 -13.93
N GLY A 148 2.46 -3.20 -13.43
CA GLY A 148 3.43 -2.37 -14.12
C GLY A 148 3.90 -2.98 -15.44
N TYR A 149 4.19 -4.28 -15.42
CA TYR A 149 4.69 -5.00 -16.59
C TYR A 149 3.60 -5.30 -17.61
N LEU A 150 2.41 -5.71 -17.17
CA LEU A 150 1.34 -6.15 -18.06
C LEU A 150 0.54 -4.97 -18.66
N PHE A 151 0.33 -3.90 -17.89
CA PHE A 151 -0.58 -2.83 -18.28
C PHE A 151 0.11 -1.48 -18.47
N TRP A 152 0.96 -1.08 -17.52
CA TRP A 152 1.53 0.27 -17.54
C TRP A 152 2.68 0.44 -18.55
N ILE A 153 3.41 -0.63 -18.89
CA ILE A 153 4.56 -0.51 -19.81
C ILE A 153 4.16 0.08 -21.16
N ASN A 154 3.01 -0.31 -21.71
CA ASN A 154 2.57 0.18 -23.02
C ASN A 154 2.27 1.68 -22.99
N LEU A 155 1.85 2.20 -21.83
CA LEU A 155 1.58 3.62 -21.62
C LEU A 155 2.88 4.42 -21.46
N THR A 156 3.92 3.79 -20.88
CA THR A 156 5.21 4.44 -20.64
C THR A 156 6.11 4.49 -21.88
N LEU A 157 5.79 3.77 -22.95
CA LEU A 157 6.59 3.73 -24.18
C LEU A 157 6.41 4.94 -25.11
N THR A 158 5.54 5.89 -24.79
CA THR A 158 5.39 7.09 -25.61
C THR A 158 6.63 8.00 -25.47
N PRO A 159 7.17 8.60 -26.55
CA PRO A 159 8.38 9.42 -26.49
C PRO A 159 8.29 10.56 -25.48
N GLU A 160 7.11 11.17 -25.36
CA GLU A 160 6.83 12.21 -24.37
C GLU A 160 7.02 11.70 -22.95
N VAL A 161 6.52 10.50 -22.64
CA VAL A 161 6.64 9.90 -21.32
C VAL A 161 8.07 9.44 -21.03
N ILE A 162 8.73 8.77 -21.99
CA ILE A 162 10.12 8.33 -21.88
C ILE A 162 11.06 9.51 -21.57
N SER A 163 10.84 10.67 -22.20
CA SER A 163 11.67 11.86 -22.03
C SER A 163 11.66 12.42 -20.60
N LYS A 164 10.56 12.19 -19.86
CA LYS A 164 10.37 12.65 -18.48
C LYS A 164 10.97 11.68 -17.45
N PHE A 165 11.42 10.49 -17.85
CA PHE A 165 12.16 9.58 -16.96
C PHE A 165 13.65 9.95 -16.84
N PRO A 166 14.27 9.70 -15.66
CA PRO A 166 15.71 9.77 -15.49
C PRO A 166 16.46 8.88 -16.48
N ASN A 167 17.70 9.26 -16.83
CA ASN A 167 18.53 8.58 -17.84
C ASN A 167 18.66 7.06 -17.62
N PHE A 168 18.74 6.61 -16.36
CA PHE A 168 18.78 5.19 -16.03
C PHE A 168 17.52 4.43 -16.50
N PHE A 169 16.34 4.94 -16.13
CA PHE A 169 15.06 4.35 -16.51
C PHE A 169 14.80 4.45 -18.02
N ARG A 170 15.21 5.56 -18.64
CA ARG A 170 15.14 5.75 -20.09
C ARG A 170 15.90 4.65 -20.83
N LYS A 171 17.15 4.39 -20.44
CA LYS A 171 17.96 3.32 -21.04
C LYS A 171 17.30 1.95 -20.91
N LEU A 172 16.66 1.66 -19.77
CA LEU A 172 15.94 0.38 -19.61
C LEU A 172 14.77 0.26 -20.58
N LEU A 173 14.00 1.34 -20.80
CA LEU A 173 12.90 1.36 -21.75
C LEU A 173 13.39 1.26 -23.20
N ASP A 174 14.42 2.05 -23.57
CA ASP A 174 14.99 2.06 -24.93
C ASP A 174 15.59 0.69 -25.31
N HIS A 175 16.23 -0.01 -24.37
CA HIS A 175 16.78 -1.36 -24.57
C HIS A 175 15.75 -2.49 -24.35
N LYS A 176 14.46 -2.16 -24.23
CA LYS A 176 13.36 -3.13 -24.06
C LYS A 176 13.48 -4.01 -22.81
N HIS A 177 14.15 -3.54 -21.76
CA HIS A 177 14.26 -4.22 -20.47
C HIS A 177 13.03 -3.94 -19.57
N TYR A 178 11.84 -4.21 -20.09
CA TYR A 178 10.56 -3.82 -19.46
C TYR A 178 10.31 -4.45 -18.10
N LEU A 179 10.67 -5.73 -17.93
CA LEU A 179 10.51 -6.41 -16.65
C LEU A 179 11.41 -5.78 -15.58
N ILE A 180 12.67 -5.50 -15.93
CA ILE A 180 13.63 -4.86 -15.02
C ILE A 180 13.15 -3.45 -14.66
N PHE A 181 12.66 -2.68 -15.64
CA PHE A 181 12.02 -1.39 -15.40
C PHE A 181 10.87 -1.51 -14.39
N SER A 182 9.91 -2.42 -14.62
CA SER A 182 8.75 -2.61 -13.73
C SER A 182 9.18 -3.04 -12.32
N ILE A 183 10.16 -3.94 -12.20
CA ILE A 183 10.73 -4.36 -10.92
C ILE A 183 11.27 -3.14 -10.18
N ILE A 184 12.22 -2.40 -10.76
CA ILE A 184 12.88 -1.29 -10.05
C ILE A 184 11.87 -0.18 -9.72
N TYR A 185 11.02 0.17 -10.68
CA TYR A 185 10.06 1.25 -10.55
C TYR A 185 9.05 0.99 -9.42
N ASN A 186 8.54 -0.23 -9.30
CA ASN A 186 7.52 -0.58 -8.29
C ASN A 186 8.12 -1.09 -6.97
N PHE A 187 9.33 -1.63 -7.00
CA PHE A 187 10.00 -2.14 -5.80
C PHE A 187 10.44 -1.00 -4.89
N ILE A 188 10.99 0.09 -5.43
CA ILE A 188 11.48 1.22 -4.63
C ILE A 188 10.39 1.79 -3.71
N PRO A 189 9.19 2.18 -4.20
CA PRO A 189 8.15 2.72 -3.31
C PRO A 189 7.61 1.69 -2.30
N THR A 190 7.62 0.42 -2.67
CA THR A 190 7.13 -0.66 -1.82
C THR A 190 8.10 -0.93 -0.66
N ILE A 191 9.40 -1.00 -0.94
CA ILE A 191 10.41 -1.28 0.09
C ILE A 191 10.59 -0.09 1.03
N THR A 192 10.59 1.14 0.54
CA THR A 192 10.67 2.36 1.38
C THR A 192 9.45 2.45 2.31
N THR A 193 8.25 2.16 1.80
CA THR A 193 7.04 2.08 2.63
C THR A 193 7.19 1.00 3.70
N GLY A 194 7.68 -0.18 3.34
CA GLY A 194 7.86 -1.28 4.28
C GLY A 194 8.88 -1.00 5.37
N LEU A 195 10.04 -0.44 4.99
CA LEU A 195 11.10 -0.04 5.92
C LEU A 195 10.59 1.04 6.88
N LEU A 196 9.92 2.07 6.36
CA LEU A 196 9.42 3.16 7.18
C LEU A 196 8.36 2.67 8.19
N ASN A 197 7.42 1.83 7.76
CA ASN A 197 6.46 1.22 8.67
C ASN A 197 7.15 0.31 9.69
N GLY A 198 8.15 -0.47 9.29
CA GLY A 198 8.96 -1.31 10.20
C GLY A 198 9.69 -0.50 11.27
N VAL A 199 10.29 0.63 10.92
CA VAL A 199 10.93 1.55 11.87
C VAL A 199 9.90 2.10 12.87
N ILE A 200 8.72 2.52 12.39
CA ILE A 200 7.68 3.03 13.30
C ILE A 200 7.20 1.91 14.23
N PHE A 201 6.92 0.71 13.72
CA PHE A 201 6.51 -0.41 14.55
C PHE A 201 7.58 -0.83 15.57
N TYR A 202 8.86 -0.74 15.23
CA TYR A 202 9.95 -0.94 16.20
C TYR A 202 9.85 0.04 17.37
N PHE A 203 9.60 1.33 17.10
CA PHE A 203 9.42 2.33 18.15
C PHE A 203 8.12 2.16 18.93
N LEU A 204 7.01 1.81 18.27
CA LEU A 204 5.73 1.55 18.95
C LEU A 204 5.84 0.36 19.89
N ASN A 205 6.47 -0.73 19.46
CA ASN A 205 6.74 -1.91 20.30
C ASN A 205 7.57 -1.55 21.56
N ASN A 206 8.53 -0.63 21.44
CA ASN A 206 9.36 -0.21 22.57
C ASN A 206 8.69 0.80 23.51
N LYS A 207 7.82 1.70 22.99
CA LYS A 207 7.25 2.83 23.74
C LYS A 207 5.86 2.59 24.33
N PHE A 208 5.09 1.61 23.86
CA PHE A 208 3.78 1.29 24.47
C PHE A 208 3.87 0.55 25.81
N ARG A 209 5.03 0.51 26.47
CA ARG A 209 5.18 0.04 27.87
C ARG A 209 4.27 0.73 28.88
N PHE A 210 3.63 1.85 28.53
CA PHE A 210 2.48 2.37 29.27
C PHE A 210 1.22 1.58 28.92
N LYS A 211 0.72 0.82 29.89
CA LYS A 211 -0.55 0.07 29.84
C LYS A 211 -1.63 0.87 29.10
N LEU A 212 -1.96 0.43 27.89
CA LEU A 212 -3.28 0.67 27.31
C LEU A 212 -4.25 -0.22 28.10
N PHE A 213 -4.79 0.35 29.19
CA PHE A 213 -5.75 -0.22 30.16
C PHE A 213 -5.22 -1.30 31.11
#